data_AF-A0AAD2PUS0-F1
#
_entry.id   AF-A0AAD2PUS0-F1
#
_cell.length_a   1.000
_cell.length_b   1.000
_cell.length_c   1.000
_cell.angle_alpha   90.00
_cell.angle_beta   90.00
_cell.angle_gamma   90.00
#
_symmetry.space_group_name_H-M   'P 1'
#
loop_
_entity.id
_entity.type
_entity.pdbx_description
1 polymer ?
#
loop_
_entity_poly.entity_id
_entity_poly.type
_entity_poly.pdbx_seq_one_letter_code
_entity_poly.pdbx_strand_id
1 'polypeptide(L)'
;MNLALAKTSKFTVQIGVIVAPRTRCLSSLTPVVKDTYYVPRADRGGPNDSFVFNKLGDGRLARQSRHSPTRELNFTPTHWERQKSVWLRFRAVRTIFHSSPFQRLMFPDLFTVGATASAVAVYNTQVAENYMEQLTLHGSALSGATTALGMLVAFRLNASYGRYDEGRKFWGEINNAARDLAGNACMWIDDPYQKDRMLKLIKAFPVITHFHLNAKGGHFMYADDDPDLGNKLYAELHAELLDIYKDEEHEDFKYICSGYLDKIHLPLHVSAGMRRIIADNGAYVNAFYNKTMDEQVRRIVMCLGQAERVLRTPLPTDFTRHTSRLLALWCFLLPFAIYDGCGPLGVVPASMMISYAILGIEDVGLQIEEPFNILPIRQYSDGINAGVDAIANGYDLLDNNPLKRIAAAEETTTPEEPVMEDSTKFGSDEATEFEEDSEPRAATN
;
A
#
# COMPACT_ATOMS: atom_id res chain seq x y z
N MET A 1 50.99 60.18 43.85
CA MET A 1 50.62 61.52 43.36
C MET A 1 49.88 61.33 42.04
N ASN A 2 48.56 61.58 42.07
CA ASN A 2 47.61 61.82 40.96
C ASN A 2 47.36 60.68 39.94
N LEU A 3 46.13 60.15 39.85
CA LEU A 3 44.99 60.63 39.01
C LEU A 3 45.32 60.52 37.51
N ALA A 4 44.50 60.01 36.57
CA ALA A 4 43.04 59.91 36.49
C ALA A 4 42.59 59.07 35.27
N LEU A 5 41.41 58.44 35.42
CA LEU A 5 40.22 58.47 34.55
C LEU A 5 40.32 58.46 33.00
N ALA A 6 39.79 57.37 32.43
CA ALA A 6 38.58 57.27 31.57
C ALA A 6 38.26 58.32 30.48
N LYS A 7 37.99 57.83 29.25
CA LYS A 7 36.88 58.20 28.32
C LYS A 7 36.98 57.36 27.03
N THR A 8 36.15 56.33 26.81
CA THR A 8 34.80 56.27 26.20
C THR A 8 34.67 56.50 24.68
N SER A 9 34.07 55.49 24.05
CA SER A 9 33.18 55.50 22.87
C SER A 9 33.78 55.54 21.45
N LYS A 10 33.53 54.48 20.67
CA LYS A 10 32.41 54.43 19.72
C LYS A 10 32.12 53.00 19.26
N PHE A 11 30.87 52.59 19.49
CA PHE A 11 30.19 51.50 18.81
C PHE A 11 30.06 51.84 17.33
N THR A 12 30.44 50.93 16.43
CA THR A 12 29.84 50.85 15.10
C THR A 12 29.79 49.39 14.70
N VAL A 13 28.56 48.89 14.62
CA VAL A 13 28.16 47.58 14.12
C VAL A 13 28.50 47.52 12.63
N GLN A 14 29.30 46.54 12.23
CA GLN A 14 29.39 46.11 10.84
C GLN A 14 28.95 44.65 10.76
N ILE A 15 27.73 44.48 10.27
CA ILE A 15 27.11 43.21 9.92
C ILE A 15 27.86 42.66 8.71
N GLY A 16 28.81 41.77 8.96
CA GLY A 16 29.42 40.93 7.94
C GLY A 16 28.53 39.72 7.69
N VAL A 17 27.69 39.79 6.66
CA VAL A 17 27.01 38.63 6.08
C VAL A 17 28.07 37.71 5.48
N ILE A 18 28.57 36.79 6.29
CA ILE A 18 29.34 35.65 5.81
C ILE A 18 28.32 34.64 5.29
N VAL A 19 28.17 34.61 3.96
CA VAL A 19 27.42 33.59 3.23
C VAL A 19 28.01 32.23 3.60
N ALA A 20 27.33 31.52 4.49
CA ALA A 20 27.71 30.18 4.92
C ALA A 20 27.62 29.20 3.73
N PRO A 21 28.67 28.44 3.40
CA PRO A 21 28.50 27.24 2.60
C PRO A 21 27.64 26.27 3.41
N ARG A 22 26.53 25.80 2.83
CA ARG A 22 25.58 24.84 3.41
C ARG A 22 26.32 23.78 4.22
N THR A 23 26.26 23.92 5.54
CA THR A 23 26.74 22.93 6.48
C THR A 23 25.92 21.66 6.27
N ARG A 24 26.56 20.62 5.72
CA ARG A 24 26.11 19.25 5.91
C ARG A 24 26.03 19.03 7.42
N CYS A 25 24.82 19.05 7.96
CA CYS A 25 24.57 18.54 9.30
C CYS A 25 25.18 17.13 9.37
N LEU A 26 25.98 16.89 10.41
CA LEU A 26 26.50 15.57 10.74
C LEU A 26 25.32 14.59 10.90
N SER A 27 25.04 13.83 9.84
CA SER A 27 24.21 12.63 9.90
C SER A 27 25.09 11.47 10.38
N SER A 28 25.50 11.49 11.64
CA SER A 28 26.12 10.34 12.28
C SER A 28 25.15 9.76 13.30
N LEU A 29 24.72 8.51 13.04
CA LEU A 29 24.03 7.59 13.95
C LEU A 29 22.49 7.62 14.02
N THR A 30 21.79 8.00 12.95
CA THR A 30 20.57 7.24 12.65
C THR A 30 20.99 6.01 11.85
N PRO A 31 20.80 4.76 12.35
CA PRO A 31 20.88 3.63 11.44
C PRO A 31 19.83 3.91 10.37
N VAL A 32 20.29 4.08 9.12
CA VAL A 32 19.40 3.92 7.98
C VAL A 32 18.91 2.49 8.08
N VAL A 33 17.73 2.31 8.67
CA VAL A 33 17.01 1.05 8.60
C VAL A 33 16.84 0.85 7.10
N LYS A 34 17.60 -0.09 6.54
CA LYS A 34 17.41 -0.50 5.16
C LYS A 34 16.02 -1.10 5.10
N ASP A 35 15.08 -0.26 4.73
CA ASP A 35 13.78 -0.63 4.21
C ASP A 35 13.98 -1.25 2.82
N THR A 36 14.74 -2.35 2.78
CA THR A 36 14.74 -3.29 1.66
C THR A 36 13.52 -4.16 1.86
N TYR A 37 12.37 -3.63 1.41
CA TYR A 37 11.14 -4.40 1.20
C TYR A 37 11.25 -5.40 0.04
N TYR A 38 12.35 -5.32 -0.72
CA TYR A 38 12.60 -6.08 -1.93
C TYR A 38 13.69 -7.14 -1.71
N VAL A 39 13.34 -8.41 -1.97
CA VAL A 39 14.29 -9.51 -2.17
C VAL A 39 14.35 -9.77 -3.69
N PRO A 40 15.50 -9.54 -4.35
CA PRO A 40 15.69 -9.85 -5.76
C PRO A 40 15.38 -11.32 -6.07
N ARG A 41 14.86 -11.63 -7.26
CA ARG A 41 14.51 -13.00 -7.67
C ARG A 41 15.69 -13.99 -7.60
N ALA A 42 16.92 -13.51 -7.81
CA ALA A 42 18.14 -14.30 -7.64
C ALA A 42 18.29 -14.88 -6.21
N ASP A 43 17.62 -14.26 -5.23
CA ASP A 43 17.58 -14.66 -3.83
C ASP A 43 16.20 -15.26 -3.45
N ARG A 44 15.37 -15.71 -4.40
CA ARG A 44 14.07 -16.36 -4.13
C ARG A 44 14.20 -17.87 -4.40
N GLY A 45 14.27 -18.68 -3.34
CA GLY A 45 14.22 -20.14 -3.44
C GLY A 45 12.91 -20.61 -4.10
N GLY A 46 12.99 -21.67 -4.92
CA GLY A 46 11.87 -22.21 -5.68
C GLY A 46 10.82 -22.97 -4.83
N PRO A 47 9.69 -23.39 -5.43
CA PRO A 47 8.51 -23.87 -4.71
C PRO A 47 8.65 -25.22 -3.99
N ASN A 48 9.82 -25.90 -4.08
CA ASN A 48 10.00 -27.28 -3.63
C ASN A 48 11.01 -27.48 -2.49
N ASP A 49 11.56 -26.41 -1.91
CA ASP A 49 12.49 -26.60 -0.78
C ASP A 49 11.73 -26.77 0.53
N SER A 50 11.27 -28.01 0.71
CA SER A 50 11.01 -28.60 2.02
C SER A 50 12.17 -28.30 2.98
N PHE A 51 11.82 -28.12 4.26
CA PHE A 51 12.74 -27.98 5.38
C PHE A 51 13.89 -29.01 5.32
N VAL A 52 15.04 -28.61 4.78
CA VAL A 52 16.26 -29.41 4.82
C VAL A 52 17.37 -28.54 5.41
N PHE A 53 17.66 -28.78 6.69
CA PHE A 53 18.94 -28.40 7.27
C PHE A 53 20.04 -29.23 6.60
N ASN A 54 20.63 -28.73 5.53
CA ASN A 54 21.88 -29.31 5.03
C ASN A 54 23.06 -28.70 5.79
N LYS A 55 23.72 -29.54 6.61
CA LYS A 55 25.09 -29.28 7.09
C LYS A 55 26.01 -29.20 5.88
N LEU A 56 26.70 -28.07 5.69
CA LEU A 56 27.94 -28.07 4.91
C LEU A 56 29.06 -28.73 5.74
N GLY A 57 29.85 -29.58 5.11
CA GLY A 57 30.91 -30.39 5.72
C GLY A 57 32.10 -29.65 6.35
N ASP A 58 32.11 -28.32 6.36
CA ASP A 58 33.30 -27.52 6.72
C ASP A 58 33.18 -26.76 8.06
N GLY A 59 32.20 -27.08 8.91
CA GLY A 59 32.14 -26.58 10.29
C GLY A 59 32.03 -25.06 10.46
N ARG A 60 31.81 -24.31 9.37
CA ARG A 60 31.50 -22.87 9.40
C ARG A 60 30.00 -22.68 9.40
N LEU A 61 29.52 -21.85 10.33
CA LEU A 61 28.12 -21.45 10.42
C LEU A 61 27.71 -20.77 9.10
N ALA A 62 26.79 -21.40 8.36
CA ALA A 62 26.16 -20.80 7.20
C ALA A 62 25.40 -19.53 7.65
N ARG A 63 25.66 -18.43 6.93
CA ARG A 63 25.06 -17.11 7.13
C ARG A 63 23.53 -17.23 7.14
N GLN A 64 22.87 -16.64 8.14
CA GLN A 64 21.40 -16.59 8.24
C GLN A 64 20.78 -16.16 6.91
N SER A 65 19.83 -16.97 6.43
CA SER A 65 19.05 -16.77 5.22
C SER A 65 18.41 -15.38 5.21
N ARG A 66 18.65 -14.63 4.14
CA ARG A 66 18.10 -13.30 3.85
C ARG A 66 16.67 -13.36 3.27
N HIS A 67 15.96 -14.46 3.48
CA HIS A 67 14.65 -14.75 2.90
C HIS A 67 13.55 -14.55 3.94
N SER A 68 13.22 -13.30 4.21
CA SER A 68 11.87 -12.91 4.61
C SER A 68 11.74 -11.43 4.26
N PRO A 69 10.62 -10.98 3.65
CA PRO A 69 10.34 -9.56 3.63
C PRO A 69 10.39 -9.08 5.08
N THR A 70 11.03 -7.94 5.35
CA THR A 70 11.27 -7.40 6.69
C THR A 70 9.99 -7.24 7.53
N ARG A 71 8.81 -7.35 6.89
CA ARG A 71 7.50 -7.38 7.52
C ARG A 71 6.53 -8.25 6.70
N GLU A 72 6.41 -9.54 7.02
CA GLU A 72 5.28 -10.36 6.53
C GLU A 72 3.99 -9.86 7.21
N LEU A 73 3.19 -9.05 6.51
CA LEU A 73 1.93 -8.51 7.06
C LEU A 73 0.73 -9.46 6.88
N ASN A 74 0.90 -10.56 6.15
CA ASN A 74 -0.16 -11.56 6.03
C ASN A 74 -0.24 -12.42 7.28
N PHE A 75 -1.31 -12.23 8.03
CA PHE A 75 -1.66 -13.12 9.13
C PHE A 75 -2.16 -14.45 8.59
N THR A 76 -1.25 -15.42 8.48
CA THR A 76 -1.65 -16.83 8.36
C THR A 76 -2.39 -17.26 9.65
N PRO A 77 -3.19 -18.34 9.62
CA PRO A 77 -3.81 -18.88 10.83
C PRO A 77 -2.81 -19.09 11.98
N THR A 78 -1.59 -19.53 11.66
CA THR A 78 -0.50 -19.70 12.62
C THR A 78 -0.01 -18.39 13.24
N HIS A 79 -0.02 -17.28 12.50
CA HIS A 79 0.27 -15.94 13.04
C HIS A 79 -0.83 -15.46 14.00
N TRP A 80 -2.10 -15.71 13.67
CA TRP A 80 -3.22 -15.42 14.56
C TRP A 80 -3.15 -16.21 15.87
N GLU A 81 -2.76 -17.48 15.81
CA GLU A 81 -2.54 -18.30 17.01
C GLU A 81 -1.41 -17.74 17.88
N ARG A 82 -0.30 -17.31 17.26
CA ARG A 82 0.80 -16.63 17.98
C ARG A 82 0.31 -15.34 18.65
N GLN A 83 -0.62 -14.60 18.03
CA GLN A 83 -1.19 -13.39 18.64
C GLN A 83 -2.13 -13.66 19.81
N LYS A 84 -2.82 -14.80 19.82
CA LYS A 84 -3.70 -15.21 20.92
C LYS A 84 -2.91 -15.64 22.18
N SER A 85 -1.60 -15.86 22.06
CA SER A 85 -0.76 -16.27 23.20
C SER A 85 -0.67 -15.19 24.28
N VAL A 86 -0.92 -15.57 25.53
CA VAL A 86 -0.77 -14.68 26.71
C VAL A 86 0.66 -14.17 26.86
N TRP A 87 1.65 -14.98 26.45
CA TRP A 87 3.07 -14.66 26.52
C TRP A 87 3.53 -13.64 25.47
N LEU A 88 2.67 -13.28 24.51
CA LEU A 88 2.98 -12.29 23.49
C LEU A 88 3.42 -10.96 24.13
N ARG A 89 2.72 -10.52 25.17
CA ARG A 89 3.01 -9.26 25.87
C ARG A 89 4.40 -9.27 26.48
N PHE A 90 4.77 -10.38 27.14
CA PHE A 90 6.09 -10.54 27.74
C PHE A 90 7.20 -10.57 26.69
N ARG A 91 6.98 -11.31 25.59
CA ARG A 91 7.91 -11.32 24.46
C ARG A 91 8.07 -9.93 23.84
N ALA A 92 6.97 -9.20 23.66
CA ALA A 92 6.98 -7.85 23.12
C ALA A 92 7.82 -6.91 23.99
N VAL A 93 7.64 -6.96 25.32
CA VAL A 93 8.44 -6.18 26.29
C VAL A 93 9.92 -6.48 26.17
N ARG A 94 10.31 -7.77 26.07
CA ARG A 94 11.71 -8.17 25.89
C ARG A 94 12.32 -7.61 24.60
N THR A 95 11.52 -7.46 23.54
CA THR A 95 11.99 -7.00 22.23
C THR A 95 11.94 -5.49 22.03
N ILE A 96 11.51 -4.68 23.02
CA ILE A 96 11.34 -3.23 22.88
C ILE A 96 12.63 -2.56 22.37
N PHE A 97 13.78 -2.86 22.95
CA PHE A 97 15.06 -2.22 22.60
C PHE A 97 15.57 -2.55 21.19
N HIS A 98 15.09 -3.66 20.60
CA HIS A 98 15.42 -4.05 19.23
C HIS A 98 14.34 -3.63 18.22
N SER A 99 13.25 -3.02 18.68
CA SER A 99 12.17 -2.61 17.80
C SER A 99 12.55 -1.37 16.98
N SER A 100 12.07 -1.32 15.74
CA SER A 100 12.28 -0.18 14.83
C SER A 100 11.76 1.15 15.41
N PRO A 101 10.57 1.23 16.06
CA PRO A 101 10.12 2.46 16.71
C PRO A 101 11.06 2.96 17.80
N PHE A 102 11.57 2.06 18.64
CA PHE A 102 12.51 2.43 19.68
C PHE A 102 13.82 2.98 19.09
N GLN A 103 14.36 2.34 18.04
CA GLN A 103 15.59 2.80 17.39
C GLN A 103 15.46 4.16 16.72
N ARG A 104 14.30 4.48 16.14
CA ARG A 104 14.03 5.81 15.56
C ARG A 104 13.90 6.89 16.63
N LEU A 105 13.19 6.60 17.72
CA LEU A 105 12.95 7.56 18.79
C LEU A 105 14.16 7.74 19.72
N MET A 106 15.10 6.79 19.74
CA MET A 106 16.29 6.83 20.59
C MET A 106 17.10 8.11 20.37
N PHE A 107 17.29 8.54 19.11
CA PHE A 107 17.93 9.79 18.75
C PHE A 107 17.14 10.49 17.63
N PRO A 108 16.71 11.76 17.83
CA PRO A 108 17.12 12.69 18.88
C PRO A 108 16.24 12.71 20.14
N ASP A 109 14.98 12.29 20.07
CA ASP A 109 13.97 12.68 21.08
C ASP A 109 14.23 12.09 22.47
N LEU A 110 14.34 10.77 22.60
CA LEU A 110 14.58 10.14 23.91
C LEU A 110 15.92 10.51 24.51
N PHE A 111 16.94 10.74 23.67
CA PHE A 111 18.22 11.26 24.12
C PHE A 111 18.10 12.66 24.71
N THR A 112 17.35 13.56 24.07
CA THR A 112 17.14 14.91 24.60
C THR A 112 16.39 14.87 25.94
N VAL A 113 15.38 14.02 26.08
CA VAL A 113 14.64 13.83 27.35
C VAL A 113 15.54 13.23 28.44
N GLY A 114 16.34 12.20 28.09
CA GLY A 114 17.28 11.60 29.03
C GLY A 114 18.36 12.58 29.48
N ALA A 115 18.86 13.42 28.57
CA ALA A 115 19.84 14.45 28.86
C ALA A 115 19.26 15.55 29.76
N THR A 116 18.04 16.02 29.49
CA THR A 116 17.38 17.04 30.34
C THR A 116 17.04 16.48 31.71
N ALA A 117 16.54 15.23 31.79
CA ALA A 117 16.28 14.56 33.05
C ALA A 117 17.54 14.36 33.89
N SER A 118 18.65 13.99 33.24
CA SER A 118 19.95 13.87 33.91
C SER A 118 20.46 15.22 34.40
N ALA A 119 20.31 16.29 33.60
CA ALA A 119 20.69 17.64 33.99
C ALA A 119 19.88 18.14 35.19
N VAL A 120 18.56 17.90 35.21
CA VAL A 120 17.69 18.24 36.35
C VAL A 120 18.09 17.46 37.60
N ALA A 121 18.34 16.15 37.47
CA ALA A 121 18.76 15.31 38.59
C ALA A 121 20.11 15.76 39.18
N VAL A 122 21.09 16.07 38.33
CA VAL A 122 22.41 16.56 38.77
C VAL A 122 22.31 17.95 39.40
N TYR A 123 21.53 18.87 38.81
CA TYR A 123 21.34 20.21 39.36
C TYR A 123 20.70 20.16 40.75
N ASN A 124 19.61 19.42 40.90
CA ASN A 124 18.88 19.37 42.18
C ASN A 124 19.66 18.65 43.29
N THR A 125 20.54 17.70 42.95
CA THR A 125 21.38 17.01 43.94
C THR A 125 22.67 17.75 44.28
N GLN A 126 23.35 18.35 43.30
CA GLN A 126 24.68 18.94 43.52
C GLN A 126 24.62 20.45 43.83
N VAL A 127 23.67 21.18 43.24
CA VAL A 127 23.62 22.64 43.29
C VAL A 127 22.54 23.12 44.26
N ALA A 128 21.32 22.58 44.14
CA ALA A 128 20.20 23.02 44.96
C ALA A 128 20.37 22.64 46.46
N GLU A 129 20.96 21.49 46.77
CA GLU A 129 21.25 21.13 48.17
C GLU A 129 22.23 22.10 48.85
N ASN A 130 23.10 22.78 48.07
CA ASN A 130 24.19 23.57 48.62
C ASN A 130 23.96 25.09 48.57
N TYR A 131 23.28 25.64 47.56
CA TYR A 131 23.24 27.10 47.35
C TYR A 131 21.97 27.71 46.70
N MET A 132 20.98 26.91 46.24
CA MET A 132 19.85 27.43 45.42
C MET A 132 18.51 26.73 45.70
N GLU A 133 17.38 27.37 45.35
CA GLU A 133 16.07 26.72 45.30
C GLU A 133 16.03 25.55 44.31
N GLN A 134 15.24 24.52 44.62
CA GLN A 134 15.06 23.35 43.77
C GLN A 134 14.37 23.75 42.45
N LEU A 135 14.91 23.27 41.33
CA LEU A 135 14.37 23.52 40.00
C LEU A 135 13.30 22.48 39.69
N THR A 136 12.11 22.70 40.24
CA THR A 136 10.99 21.77 40.12
C THR A 136 9.75 22.50 39.68
N LEU A 137 8.95 21.82 38.84
CA LEU A 137 7.62 22.28 38.48
C LEU A 137 6.63 21.48 39.32
N HIS A 138 5.63 22.15 39.86
CA HIS A 138 4.57 21.45 40.59
C HIS A 138 3.87 20.47 39.64
N GLY A 139 3.74 19.20 40.01
CA GLY A 139 3.27 18.13 39.11
C GLY A 139 1.90 18.38 38.47
N SER A 140 1.04 19.18 39.11
CA SER A 140 -0.26 19.57 38.53
C SER A 140 -0.14 20.55 37.36
N ALA A 141 0.97 21.28 37.22
CA ALA A 141 1.19 22.25 36.14
C ALA A 141 1.14 21.60 34.74
N LEU A 142 1.59 20.35 34.61
CA LEU A 142 1.55 19.61 33.34
C LEU A 142 0.35 18.67 33.20
N SER A 143 -0.48 18.51 34.24
CA SER A 143 -1.59 17.55 34.21
C SER A 143 -2.60 17.85 33.11
N GLY A 144 -3.08 19.09 33.00
CA GLY A 144 -4.00 19.53 31.95
C GLY A 144 -3.39 19.43 30.55
N ALA A 145 -2.09 19.76 30.42
CA ALA A 145 -1.37 19.61 29.16
C ALA A 145 -1.24 18.14 28.74
N THR A 146 -0.99 17.23 29.68
CA THR A 146 -0.91 15.78 29.44
C THR A 146 -2.23 15.24 28.88
N THR A 147 -3.37 15.60 29.48
CA THR A 147 -4.69 15.17 29.00
C THR A 147 -4.99 15.72 27.60
N ALA A 148 -4.72 17.01 27.37
CA ALA A 148 -4.92 17.63 26.06
C ALA A 148 -4.04 16.99 24.98
N LEU A 149 -2.76 16.71 25.30
CA LEU A 149 -1.82 16.06 24.40
C LEU A 149 -2.20 14.62 24.08
N GLY A 150 -2.63 13.85 25.07
CA GLY A 150 -3.12 12.49 24.86
C GLY A 150 -4.30 12.45 23.88
N MET A 151 -5.23 13.41 24.01
CA MET A 151 -6.36 13.56 23.10
C MET A 151 -5.93 13.99 21.69
N LEU A 152 -5.01 14.94 21.56
CA LEU A 152 -4.45 15.37 20.27
C LEU A 152 -3.76 14.24 19.52
N VAL A 153 -2.93 13.45 20.23
CA VAL A 153 -2.25 12.28 19.67
C VAL A 153 -3.28 11.22 19.24
N ALA A 154 -4.31 10.97 20.05
CA ALA A 154 -5.37 10.02 19.71
C ALA A 154 -6.15 10.45 18.45
N PHE A 155 -6.51 11.73 18.33
CA PHE A 155 -7.18 12.23 17.13
C PHE A 155 -6.31 12.13 15.89
N ARG A 156 -5.02 12.45 16.01
CA ARG A 156 -4.05 12.30 14.92
C ARG A 156 -3.92 10.84 14.49
N LEU A 157 -3.81 9.92 15.45
CA LEU A 157 -3.74 8.49 15.18
C LEU A 157 -5.00 8.01 14.46
N ASN A 158 -6.18 8.44 14.89
CA ASN A 158 -7.44 8.08 14.25
C ASN A 158 -7.53 8.60 12.81
N ALA A 159 -7.11 9.83 12.56
CA ALA A 159 -7.07 10.40 11.21
C ALA A 159 -6.07 9.66 10.29
N SER A 160 -4.90 9.29 10.84
CA SER A 160 -3.89 8.51 10.13
C SER A 160 -4.40 7.09 9.82
N TYR A 161 -5.06 6.46 10.79
CA TYR A 161 -5.72 5.15 10.60
C TYR A 161 -6.80 5.20 9.52
N GLY A 162 -7.60 6.27 9.46
CA GLY A 162 -8.59 6.47 8.40
C GLY A 162 -7.98 6.42 6.99
N ARG A 163 -6.80 7.03 6.80
CA ARG A 163 -6.06 6.97 5.52
C ARG A 163 -5.55 5.57 5.21
N TYR A 164 -5.06 4.85 6.22
CA TYR A 164 -4.64 3.45 6.08
C TYR A 164 -5.79 2.53 5.70
N ASP A 165 -6.94 2.69 6.34
CA ASP A 165 -8.14 1.90 6.05
C ASP A 165 -8.71 2.22 4.66
N GLU A 166 -8.76 3.50 4.26
CA GLU A 166 -9.08 3.91 2.89
C GLU A 166 -8.11 3.25 1.89
N GLY A 167 -6.83 3.20 2.26
CA GLY A 167 -5.78 2.58 1.47
C GLY A 167 -6.01 1.09 1.21
N ARG A 168 -6.36 0.36 2.27
CA ARG A 168 -6.70 -1.05 2.20
C ARG A 168 -7.98 -1.30 1.39
N LYS A 169 -8.99 -0.45 1.55
CA LYS A 169 -10.29 -0.59 0.87
C LYS A 169 -10.15 -0.52 -0.64
N PHE A 170 -9.41 0.45 -1.18
CA PHE A 170 -9.27 0.55 -2.63
C PHE A 170 -8.52 -0.66 -3.22
N TRP A 171 -7.51 -1.22 -2.55
CA TRP A 171 -6.83 -2.45 -3.02
C TRP A 171 -7.79 -3.65 -3.03
N GLY A 172 -8.71 -3.72 -2.07
CA GLY A 172 -9.79 -4.70 -2.05
C GLY A 172 -10.74 -4.53 -3.24
N GLU A 173 -11.11 -3.30 -3.57
CA GLU A 173 -11.95 -2.99 -4.74
C GLU A 173 -11.24 -3.29 -6.06
N ILE A 174 -9.94 -3.00 -6.19
CA ILE A 174 -9.13 -3.39 -7.36
C ILE A 174 -9.17 -4.91 -7.52
N ASN A 175 -9.00 -5.68 -6.44
CA ASN A 175 -9.08 -7.13 -6.51
C ASN A 175 -10.46 -7.65 -6.96
N ASN A 176 -11.54 -7.06 -6.45
CA ASN A 176 -12.88 -7.45 -6.86
C ASN A 176 -13.15 -7.12 -8.33
N ALA A 177 -12.87 -5.88 -8.75
CA ALA A 177 -13.07 -5.46 -10.13
C ALA A 177 -12.17 -6.22 -11.13
N ALA A 178 -10.94 -6.58 -10.74
CA ALA A 178 -10.05 -7.42 -11.56
C ALA A 178 -10.62 -8.82 -11.78
N ARG A 179 -11.20 -9.45 -10.75
CA ARG A 179 -11.85 -10.77 -10.86
C ARG A 179 -13.11 -10.70 -11.71
N ASP A 180 -13.95 -9.70 -11.49
CA ASP A 180 -15.16 -9.47 -12.28
C ASP A 180 -14.80 -9.24 -13.76
N LEU A 181 -13.78 -8.42 -14.04
CA LEU A 181 -13.31 -8.16 -15.40
C LEU A 181 -12.70 -9.41 -16.05
N ALA A 182 -11.93 -10.21 -15.31
CA ALA A 182 -11.37 -11.47 -15.82
C ALA A 182 -12.46 -12.48 -16.18
N GLY A 183 -13.50 -12.60 -15.35
CA GLY A 183 -14.67 -13.44 -15.66
C GLY A 183 -15.41 -12.97 -16.90
N ASN A 184 -15.69 -11.67 -16.99
CA ASN A 184 -16.35 -11.07 -18.15
C ASN A 184 -15.52 -11.24 -19.43
N ALA A 185 -14.20 -11.09 -19.35
CA ALA A 185 -13.28 -11.31 -20.47
C ALA A 185 -13.30 -12.76 -20.94
N CYS A 186 -13.33 -13.74 -20.03
CA CYS A 186 -13.41 -15.15 -20.39
C CYS A 186 -14.76 -15.53 -21.02
N MET A 187 -15.83 -14.82 -20.68
CA MET A 187 -17.18 -15.11 -21.15
C MET A 187 -17.53 -14.46 -22.49
N TRP A 188 -17.04 -13.23 -22.73
CA TRP A 188 -17.53 -12.39 -23.84
C TRP A 188 -16.47 -11.97 -24.87
N ILE A 189 -15.20 -12.32 -24.67
CA ILE A 189 -14.16 -12.11 -25.69
C ILE A 189 -13.97 -13.41 -26.44
N ASP A 190 -14.38 -13.41 -27.71
CA ASP A 190 -14.33 -14.61 -28.57
C ASP A 190 -12.89 -14.91 -29.04
N ASP A 191 -12.09 -13.87 -29.32
CA ASP A 191 -10.71 -14.05 -29.79
C ASP A 191 -9.79 -14.52 -28.64
N PRO A 192 -9.23 -15.74 -28.72
CA PRO A 192 -8.34 -16.27 -27.68
C PRO A 192 -7.10 -15.40 -27.43
N TYR A 193 -6.60 -14.73 -28.47
CA TYR A 193 -5.44 -13.85 -28.36
C TYR A 193 -5.79 -12.59 -27.54
N GLN A 194 -6.90 -11.92 -27.88
CA GLN A 194 -7.38 -10.77 -27.12
C GLN A 194 -7.78 -11.12 -25.69
N LYS A 195 -8.34 -12.33 -25.46
CA LYS A 195 -8.65 -12.83 -24.12
C LYS A 195 -7.39 -12.95 -23.25
N ASP A 196 -6.37 -13.65 -23.73
CA ASP A 196 -5.09 -13.81 -23.00
C ASP A 196 -4.42 -12.45 -22.74
N ARG A 197 -4.44 -11.58 -23.75
CA ARG A 197 -3.93 -10.20 -23.66
C ARG A 197 -4.63 -9.40 -22.56
N MET A 198 -5.96 -9.45 -22.52
CA MET A 198 -6.77 -8.79 -21.48
C MET A 198 -6.40 -9.32 -20.08
N LEU A 199 -6.33 -10.64 -19.91
CA LEU A 199 -5.98 -11.26 -18.62
C LEU A 199 -4.58 -10.83 -18.14
N LYS A 200 -3.59 -10.77 -19.03
CA LYS A 200 -2.24 -10.27 -18.70
C LYS A 200 -2.24 -8.79 -18.31
N LEU A 201 -3.00 -7.95 -18.99
CA LEU A 201 -3.14 -6.53 -18.62
C LEU A 201 -3.80 -6.36 -17.25
N ILE A 202 -4.82 -7.17 -16.93
CA ILE A 202 -5.48 -7.16 -15.60
C ILE A 202 -4.47 -7.49 -14.49
N LYS A 203 -3.57 -8.44 -14.74
CA LYS A 203 -2.49 -8.81 -13.82
C LYS A 203 -1.39 -7.76 -13.71
N ALA A 204 -1.05 -7.11 -14.83
CA ALA A 204 -0.02 -6.08 -14.87
C ALA A 204 -0.44 -4.79 -14.15
N PHE A 205 -1.72 -4.44 -14.20
CA PHE A 205 -2.26 -3.21 -13.59
C PHE A 205 -1.91 -3.01 -12.10
N PRO A 206 -2.17 -3.97 -11.18
CA PRO A 206 -1.86 -3.80 -9.75
C PRO A 206 -0.36 -3.67 -9.49
N VAL A 207 0.48 -4.40 -10.24
CA VAL A 207 1.94 -4.29 -10.15
C VAL A 207 2.39 -2.89 -10.55
N ILE A 208 1.93 -2.40 -11.71
CA ILE A 208 2.28 -1.06 -12.19
C ILE A 208 1.78 0.03 -11.23
N THR A 209 0.57 -0.14 -10.70
CA THR A 209 -0.02 0.77 -9.72
C THR A 209 0.77 0.77 -8.41
N HIS A 210 1.33 -0.36 -7.99
CA HIS A 210 2.24 -0.43 -6.85
C HIS A 210 3.47 0.46 -7.05
N PHE A 211 4.15 0.31 -8.18
CA PHE A 211 5.34 1.13 -8.49
C PHE A 211 4.96 2.61 -8.63
N HIS A 212 3.81 2.93 -9.24
CA HIS A 212 3.29 4.30 -9.39
C HIS A 212 2.92 4.98 -8.07
N LEU A 213 2.56 4.23 -7.02
CA LEU A 213 2.13 4.82 -5.74
C LEU A 213 3.22 4.83 -4.67
N ASN A 214 4.31 4.09 -4.87
CA ASN A 214 5.35 3.96 -3.88
C ASN A 214 6.36 5.12 -3.98
N ALA A 215 6.81 5.67 -2.84
CA ALA A 215 7.68 6.87 -2.80
C ALA A 215 8.99 6.73 -3.60
N LYS A 216 9.45 5.49 -3.81
CA LYS A 216 10.61 5.20 -4.64
C LYS A 216 10.28 5.21 -6.14
N GLY A 217 9.11 4.73 -6.57
CA GLY A 217 8.76 4.55 -7.99
C GLY A 217 7.67 5.48 -8.56
N GLY A 218 7.03 6.30 -7.74
CA GLY A 218 5.73 6.90 -8.05
C GLY A 218 5.69 8.39 -8.33
N HIS A 219 6.74 9.12 -7.96
CA HIS A 219 6.95 10.47 -8.43
C HIS A 219 8.15 10.45 -9.35
N PHE A 220 7.92 10.65 -10.65
CA PHE A 220 8.95 10.95 -11.64
C PHE A 220 9.96 12.03 -11.18
N MET A 221 9.62 12.79 -10.12
CA MET A 221 10.50 13.74 -9.44
C MET A 221 11.73 13.12 -8.77
N TYR A 222 11.64 11.96 -8.10
CA TYR A 222 12.80 11.39 -7.39
C TYR A 222 13.79 10.66 -8.31
N ALA A 223 13.31 10.14 -9.44
CA ALA A 223 14.18 9.54 -10.45
C ALA A 223 15.13 10.58 -11.10
N ASP A 224 14.76 11.87 -11.08
CA ASP A 224 15.61 12.95 -11.59
C ASP A 224 16.72 13.34 -10.61
N ASP A 225 16.55 13.09 -9.31
CA ASP A 225 17.53 13.40 -8.26
C ASP A 225 18.57 12.28 -8.05
N ASP A 226 18.20 11.00 -8.27
CA ASP A 226 19.08 9.82 -8.15
C ASP A 226 18.87 8.82 -9.31
N PRO A 227 19.70 8.87 -10.38
CA PRO A 227 19.54 8.00 -11.54
C PRO A 227 19.84 6.51 -11.24
N ASP A 228 20.66 6.21 -10.23
CA ASP A 228 20.96 4.82 -9.85
C ASP A 228 19.74 4.15 -9.19
N LEU A 229 18.92 4.92 -8.48
CA LEU A 229 17.67 4.45 -7.91
C LEU A 229 16.63 4.20 -9.01
N GLY A 230 16.52 5.12 -9.98
CA GLY A 230 15.63 4.96 -11.14
C GLY A 230 15.91 3.68 -11.93
N ASN A 231 17.19 3.41 -12.23
CA ASN A 231 17.59 2.19 -12.93
C ASN A 231 17.26 0.91 -12.16
N LYS A 232 17.42 0.90 -10.83
CA LYS A 232 17.04 -0.24 -9.99
C LYS A 232 15.54 -0.48 -10.04
N LEU A 233 14.74 0.57 -9.89
CA LEU A 233 13.29 0.45 -9.90
C LEU A 233 12.75 0.00 -11.26
N TYR A 234 13.33 0.48 -12.35
CA TYR A 234 13.00 -0.02 -13.68
C TYR A 234 13.35 -1.50 -13.82
N ALA A 235 14.54 -1.92 -13.39
CA ALA A 235 14.92 -3.33 -13.42
C ALA A 235 13.99 -4.21 -12.57
N GLU A 236 13.53 -3.70 -11.43
CA GLU A 236 12.55 -4.38 -10.59
C GLU A 236 11.18 -4.49 -11.29
N LEU A 237 10.66 -3.41 -11.84
CA LEU A 237 9.39 -3.40 -12.59
C LEU A 237 9.46 -4.34 -13.80
N HIS A 238 10.53 -4.25 -14.58
CA HIS A 238 10.78 -5.10 -15.75
C HIS A 238 10.75 -6.59 -15.37
N ALA A 239 11.40 -6.96 -14.26
CA ALA A 239 11.41 -8.34 -13.79
C ALA A 239 10.03 -8.85 -13.35
N GLU A 240 9.20 -8.00 -12.74
CA GLU A 240 7.83 -8.37 -12.34
C GLU A 240 6.89 -8.48 -13.57
N LEU A 241 7.03 -7.58 -14.55
CA LEU A 241 6.26 -7.66 -15.80
C LEU A 241 6.65 -8.89 -16.63
N LEU A 242 7.93 -9.23 -16.67
CA LEU A 242 8.41 -10.42 -17.39
C LEU A 242 7.84 -11.71 -16.80
N ASP A 243 7.55 -11.75 -15.50
CA ASP A 243 6.90 -12.91 -14.87
C ASP A 243 5.45 -13.11 -15.35
N ILE A 244 4.74 -12.01 -15.65
CA ILE A 244 3.36 -12.03 -16.14
C ILE A 244 3.32 -12.40 -17.63
N TYR A 245 4.13 -11.74 -18.44
CA TYR A 245 4.11 -11.91 -19.91
C TYR A 245 4.90 -13.12 -20.38
N LYS A 246 5.93 -13.56 -19.64
CA LYS A 246 6.87 -14.66 -19.94
C LYS A 246 7.67 -14.52 -21.24
N ASP A 247 7.44 -13.44 -21.98
CA ASP A 247 8.04 -13.16 -23.26
C ASP A 247 8.38 -11.67 -23.34
N GLU A 248 9.65 -11.35 -23.59
CA GLU A 248 10.13 -9.98 -23.78
C GLU A 248 9.70 -9.40 -25.13
N GLU A 249 9.33 -10.25 -26.09
CA GLU A 249 8.93 -9.81 -27.42
C GLU A 249 7.47 -9.39 -27.52
N HIS A 250 6.66 -9.72 -26.50
CA HIS A 250 5.23 -9.43 -26.45
C HIS A 250 4.95 -7.94 -26.64
N GLU A 251 3.99 -7.60 -27.51
CA GLU A 251 3.67 -6.22 -27.90
C GLU A 251 3.35 -5.34 -26.69
N ASP A 252 2.44 -5.80 -25.82
CA ASP A 252 2.08 -5.05 -24.60
C ASP A 252 3.24 -4.90 -23.61
N PHE A 253 4.14 -5.88 -23.51
CA PHE A 253 5.29 -5.79 -22.62
C PHE A 253 6.21 -4.66 -23.07
N LYS A 254 6.55 -4.63 -24.37
CA LYS A 254 7.34 -3.55 -24.99
C LYS A 254 6.64 -2.20 -24.82
N TYR A 255 5.33 -2.16 -25.05
CA TYR A 255 4.51 -0.95 -24.95
C TYR A 255 4.50 -0.37 -23.52
N ILE A 256 4.37 -1.22 -22.50
CA ILE A 256 4.44 -0.79 -21.09
C ILE A 256 5.85 -0.31 -20.73
N CYS A 257 6.88 -1.05 -21.16
CA CYS A 257 8.28 -0.68 -20.86
C CYS A 257 8.68 0.64 -21.53
N SER A 258 8.29 0.87 -22.79
CA SER A 258 8.51 2.16 -23.46
C SER A 258 7.76 3.28 -22.77
N GLY A 259 6.51 3.05 -22.35
CA GLY A 259 5.73 4.03 -21.62
C GLY A 259 6.36 4.48 -20.29
N TYR A 260 7.11 3.58 -19.62
CA TYR A 260 7.85 3.93 -18.40
C TYR A 260 9.02 4.86 -18.73
N LEU A 261 9.79 4.56 -19.78
CA LEU A 261 10.92 5.37 -20.23
C LEU A 261 10.48 6.76 -20.70
N ASP A 262 9.32 6.83 -21.35
CA ASP A 262 8.69 8.08 -21.81
C ASP A 262 8.02 8.88 -20.67
N LYS A 263 8.13 8.41 -19.41
CA LYS A 263 7.53 9.03 -18.21
C LYS A 263 6.01 9.23 -18.33
N ILE A 264 5.33 8.31 -19.02
CA ILE A 264 3.87 8.33 -19.19
C ILE A 264 3.20 7.81 -17.91
N HIS A 265 1.96 8.25 -17.67
CA HIS A 265 1.13 7.74 -16.59
C HIS A 265 0.75 6.26 -16.79
N LEU A 266 1.63 5.37 -16.35
CA LEU A 266 1.63 3.95 -16.68
C LEU A 266 0.32 3.19 -16.32
N PRO A 267 -0.30 3.38 -15.15
CA PRO A 267 -1.57 2.72 -14.84
C PRO A 267 -2.70 3.09 -15.82
N LEU A 268 -2.76 4.37 -16.23
CA LEU A 268 -3.77 4.85 -17.18
C LEU A 268 -3.50 4.32 -18.59
N HIS A 269 -2.22 4.22 -18.95
CA HIS A 269 -1.79 3.63 -20.21
C HIS A 269 -2.24 2.17 -20.36
N VAL A 270 -2.10 1.36 -19.30
CA VAL A 270 -2.62 -0.01 -19.27
C VAL A 270 -4.14 -0.06 -19.32
N SER A 271 -4.82 0.85 -18.61
CA SER A 271 -6.30 0.93 -18.68
C SER A 271 -6.81 1.27 -20.08
N ALA A 272 -6.06 2.07 -20.85
CA ALA A 272 -6.36 2.37 -22.24
C ALA A 272 -6.17 1.13 -23.14
N GLY A 273 -5.14 0.31 -22.86
CA GLY A 273 -4.95 -0.99 -23.51
C GLY A 273 -6.12 -1.94 -23.30
N MET A 274 -6.62 -2.05 -22.06
CA MET A 274 -7.83 -2.83 -21.75
C MET A 274 -9.05 -2.32 -22.53
N ARG A 275 -9.27 -1.00 -22.56
CA ARG A 275 -10.40 -0.39 -23.26
C ARG A 275 -10.34 -0.57 -24.78
N ARG A 276 -9.14 -0.59 -25.34
CA ARG A 276 -8.95 -0.87 -26.77
C ARG A 276 -9.39 -2.28 -27.13
N ILE A 277 -9.03 -3.28 -26.31
CA ILE A 277 -9.50 -4.66 -26.51
C ILE A 277 -11.03 -4.73 -26.45
N ILE A 278 -11.66 -4.02 -25.50
CA ILE A 278 -13.13 -3.96 -25.39
C ILE A 278 -13.76 -3.32 -26.64
N ALA A 279 -13.14 -2.28 -27.20
CA ALA A 279 -13.61 -1.63 -28.42
C ALA A 279 -13.47 -2.51 -29.67
N ASP A 280 -12.38 -3.28 -29.75
CA ASP A 280 -12.08 -4.17 -30.87
C ASP A 280 -12.96 -5.45 -30.87
N ASN A 281 -13.62 -5.78 -29.75
CA ASN A 281 -14.53 -6.93 -29.58
C ASN A 281 -15.88 -6.84 -30.35
N GLY A 282 -16.04 -5.85 -31.24
CA GLY A 282 -17.21 -5.66 -32.11
C GLY A 282 -18.36 -4.83 -31.48
N ALA A 283 -19.04 -4.00 -32.29
CA ALA A 283 -19.90 -2.91 -31.82
C ALA A 283 -21.42 -3.22 -31.74
N TYR A 284 -21.96 -4.17 -32.51
CA TYR A 284 -23.41 -4.20 -32.78
C TYR A 284 -24.22 -5.26 -32.00
N VAL A 285 -23.62 -6.38 -31.59
CA VAL A 285 -24.29 -7.41 -30.75
C VAL A 285 -23.76 -7.39 -29.30
N ASN A 286 -22.53 -6.89 -29.10
CA ASN A 286 -21.78 -6.95 -27.83
C ASN A 286 -21.81 -5.64 -27.00
N ALA A 287 -22.58 -4.62 -27.39
CA ALA A 287 -22.55 -3.30 -26.75
C ALA A 287 -22.87 -3.32 -25.24
N PHE A 288 -23.80 -4.20 -24.82
CA PHE A 288 -24.14 -4.37 -23.41
C PHE A 288 -22.97 -4.97 -22.62
N TYR A 289 -22.37 -6.05 -23.13
CA TYR A 289 -21.23 -6.72 -22.49
C TYR A 289 -19.98 -5.84 -22.44
N ASN A 290 -19.71 -5.10 -23.53
CA ASN A 290 -18.63 -4.12 -23.59
C ASN A 290 -18.82 -3.00 -22.56
N LYS A 291 -20.06 -2.55 -22.35
CA LYS A 291 -20.39 -1.60 -21.28
C LYS A 291 -20.09 -2.19 -19.90
N THR A 292 -20.50 -3.43 -19.63
CA THR A 292 -20.23 -4.08 -18.34
C THR A 292 -18.74 -4.29 -18.09
N MET A 293 -17.95 -4.64 -19.12
CA MET A 293 -16.49 -4.71 -19.02
C MET A 293 -15.87 -3.34 -18.77
N ASP A 294 -16.30 -2.30 -19.50
CA ASP A 294 -15.80 -0.93 -19.28
C ASP A 294 -16.17 -0.41 -17.89
N GLU A 295 -17.32 -0.80 -17.33
CA GLU A 295 -17.68 -0.47 -15.95
C GLU A 295 -16.68 -1.03 -14.94
N GLN A 296 -16.13 -2.24 -15.16
CA GLN A 296 -15.09 -2.80 -14.30
C GLN A 296 -13.75 -2.08 -14.48
N VAL A 297 -13.36 -1.76 -15.71
CA VAL A 297 -12.15 -0.94 -15.96
C VAL A 297 -12.29 0.43 -15.30
N ARG A 298 -13.47 1.06 -15.38
CA ARG A 298 -13.77 2.32 -14.71
C ARG A 298 -13.65 2.20 -13.19
N ARG A 299 -14.11 1.10 -12.57
CA ARG A 299 -13.93 0.87 -11.12
C ARG A 299 -12.46 0.82 -10.73
N ILE A 300 -11.63 0.14 -11.50
CA ILE A 300 -10.18 0.06 -11.28
C ILE A 300 -9.55 1.46 -11.38
N VAL A 301 -9.89 2.24 -12.42
CA VAL A 301 -9.38 3.61 -12.62
C VAL A 301 -9.88 4.57 -11.53
N MET A 302 -11.12 4.42 -11.03
CA MET A 302 -11.60 5.20 -9.89
C MET A 302 -10.79 4.91 -8.62
N CYS A 303 -10.42 3.65 -8.36
CA CYS A 303 -9.59 3.28 -7.22
C CYS A 303 -8.18 3.89 -7.32
N LEU A 304 -7.60 3.95 -8.53
CA LEU A 304 -6.35 4.64 -8.79
C LEU A 304 -6.44 6.14 -8.44
N GLY A 305 -7.48 6.83 -8.89
CA GLY A 305 -7.68 8.25 -8.55
C GLY A 305 -7.87 8.48 -7.04
N GLN A 306 -8.55 7.57 -6.34
CA GLN A 306 -8.66 7.59 -4.88
C GLN A 306 -7.29 7.38 -4.21
N ALA A 307 -6.49 6.44 -4.70
CA ALA A 307 -5.15 6.18 -4.18
C ALA A 307 -4.22 7.39 -4.37
N GLU A 308 -4.26 8.03 -5.54
CA GLU A 308 -3.49 9.26 -5.81
C GLU A 308 -3.91 10.42 -4.92
N ARG A 309 -5.21 10.54 -4.64
CA ARG A 309 -5.71 11.52 -3.67
C ARG A 309 -5.10 11.26 -2.29
N VAL A 310 -5.23 10.04 -1.76
CA VAL A 310 -4.69 9.66 -0.45
C VAL A 310 -3.18 9.90 -0.37
N LEU A 311 -2.45 9.67 -1.46
CA LEU A 311 -1.01 9.92 -1.54
C LEU A 311 -0.68 11.42 -1.52
N ARG A 312 -1.36 12.23 -2.36
CA ARG A 312 -1.04 13.65 -2.57
C ARG A 312 -1.61 14.59 -1.52
N THR A 313 -2.64 14.18 -0.78
CA THR A 313 -3.26 15.00 0.26
C THR A 313 -2.86 14.48 1.64
N PRO A 314 -1.71 14.93 2.20
CA PRO A 314 -1.35 14.60 3.57
C PRO A 314 -2.29 15.26 4.58
N LEU A 315 -2.20 14.86 5.86
CA LEU A 315 -2.85 15.61 6.92
C LEU A 315 -2.36 17.06 6.90
N PRO A 316 -3.22 18.06 7.20
CA PRO A 316 -2.82 19.46 7.20
C PRO A 316 -1.51 19.67 7.96
N THR A 317 -0.48 20.16 7.26
CA THR A 317 0.89 20.19 7.81
C THR A 317 1.03 21.08 9.03
N ASP A 318 0.15 22.08 9.18
CA ASP A 318 0.12 22.93 10.37
C ASP A 318 -0.33 22.15 11.61
N PHE A 319 -1.29 21.24 11.45
CA PHE A 319 -1.75 20.38 12.54
C PHE A 319 -0.65 19.42 13.00
N THR A 320 0.06 18.78 12.06
CA THR A 320 1.16 17.85 12.40
C THR A 320 2.32 18.60 13.04
N ARG A 321 2.75 19.72 12.45
CA ARG A 321 3.84 20.56 13.00
C ARG A 321 3.51 21.09 14.39
N HIS A 322 2.30 21.59 14.61
CA HIS A 322 1.89 22.12 15.91
C HIS A 322 1.86 21.02 16.97
N THR A 323 1.30 19.86 16.64
CA THR A 323 1.23 18.70 17.56
C THR A 323 2.61 18.23 17.96
N SER A 324 3.53 18.04 17.01
CA SER A 324 4.90 17.60 17.31
C SER A 324 5.69 18.62 18.12
N ARG A 325 5.51 19.94 17.88
CA ARG A 325 6.15 20.99 18.69
C ARG A 325 5.64 20.98 20.14
N LEU A 326 4.33 20.84 20.33
CA LEU A 326 3.74 20.81 21.66
C LEU A 326 4.19 19.56 22.44
N LEU A 327 4.28 18.41 21.76
CA LEU A 327 4.80 17.16 22.33
C LEU A 327 6.28 17.26 22.71
N ALA A 328 7.11 17.86 21.85
CA ALA A 328 8.52 18.08 22.14
C ALA A 328 8.71 19.01 23.35
N LEU A 329 7.96 20.11 23.42
CA LEU A 329 7.97 21.03 24.56
C LEU A 329 7.52 20.35 25.85
N TRP A 330 6.47 19.53 25.79
CA TRP A 330 5.99 18.80 26.95
C TRP A 330 6.97 17.73 27.43
N CYS A 331 7.57 16.96 26.51
CA CYS A 331 8.61 15.99 26.85
C CYS A 331 9.85 16.65 27.46
N PHE A 332 10.21 17.85 26.99
CA PHE A 332 11.29 18.64 27.56
C PHE A 332 10.98 19.11 29.00
N LEU A 333 9.73 19.51 29.27
CA LEU A 333 9.29 19.98 30.60
C LEU A 333 8.97 18.85 31.58
N LEU A 334 8.77 17.63 31.09
CA LEU A 334 8.36 16.47 31.89
C LEU A 334 9.31 16.18 33.07
N PRO A 335 10.66 16.16 32.93
CA PRO A 335 11.55 15.82 34.03
C PRO A 335 11.47 16.79 35.22
N PHE A 336 11.15 18.06 34.96
CA PHE A 336 10.98 19.08 35.99
C PHE A 336 9.73 18.84 36.84
N ALA A 337 8.66 18.30 36.23
CA ALA A 337 7.39 18.08 36.90
C ALA A 337 7.32 16.80 37.74
N ILE A 338 8.11 15.79 37.38
CA ILE A 338 8.13 14.48 38.07
C ILE A 338 9.23 14.37 39.12
N TYR A 339 10.12 15.37 39.23
CA TYR A 339 11.26 15.33 40.15
C TYR A 339 10.87 15.11 41.61
N ASP A 340 9.90 15.89 42.10
CA ASP A 340 9.44 15.83 43.49
C ASP A 340 8.87 14.45 43.88
N GLY A 341 8.29 13.72 42.90
CA GLY A 341 7.66 12.43 43.14
C GLY A 341 8.60 11.23 43.02
N CYS A 342 9.56 11.27 42.09
CA CYS A 342 10.41 10.12 41.76
C CYS A 342 11.83 10.19 42.35
N GLY A 343 12.28 11.37 42.80
CA GLY A 343 13.64 11.59 43.28
C GLY A 343 14.72 11.44 42.20
N PRO A 344 16.00 11.68 42.53
CA PRO A 344 17.07 11.85 41.54
C PRO A 344 17.35 10.59 40.70
N LEU A 345 17.23 9.40 41.29
CA LEU A 345 17.45 8.13 40.57
C LEU A 345 16.24 7.71 39.71
N GLY A 346 15.02 8.08 40.13
CA GLY A 346 13.79 7.66 39.46
C GLY A 346 13.40 8.53 38.27
N VAL A 347 13.81 9.80 38.25
CA VAL A 347 13.38 10.78 37.24
C VAL A 347 13.85 10.43 35.83
N VAL A 348 15.08 9.94 35.68
CA VAL A 348 15.64 9.57 34.37
C VAL A 348 14.86 8.41 33.73
N PRO A 349 14.71 7.23 34.37
CA PRO A 349 13.95 6.14 33.77
C PRO A 349 12.45 6.46 33.63
N ALA A 350 11.86 7.20 34.57
CA ALA A 350 10.43 7.55 34.50
C ALA A 350 10.12 8.51 33.34
N SER A 351 10.90 9.58 33.16
CA SER A 351 10.72 10.53 32.06
C SER A 351 10.92 9.85 30.71
N MET A 352 11.97 9.05 30.53
CA MET A 352 12.21 8.31 29.29
C MET A 352 11.08 7.34 28.96
N MET A 353 10.54 6.62 29.96
CA MET A 353 9.45 5.67 29.76
C MET A 353 8.15 6.36 29.34
N ILE A 354 7.79 7.46 30.02
CA ILE A 354 6.57 8.23 29.71
C ILE A 354 6.69 8.89 28.33
N SER A 355 7.84 9.50 28.01
CA SER A 355 8.09 10.09 26.70
C SER A 355 8.06 9.04 25.60
N TYR A 356 8.65 7.84 25.81
CA TYR A 356 8.54 6.74 24.85
C TYR A 356 7.09 6.31 24.60
N ALA A 357 6.26 6.28 25.63
CA ALA A 357 4.86 5.89 25.47
C ALA A 357 4.09 6.87 24.57
N ILE A 358 4.25 8.19 24.77
CA ILE A 358 3.51 9.20 24.01
C ILE A 358 4.12 9.43 22.62
N LEU A 359 5.44 9.61 22.54
CA LEU A 359 6.15 9.76 21.26
C LEU A 359 6.07 8.50 20.40
N GLY A 360 6.00 7.32 21.03
CA GLY A 360 5.77 6.05 20.36
C GLY A 360 4.42 6.01 19.63
N ILE A 361 3.36 6.53 20.24
CA ILE A 361 2.05 6.61 19.58
C ILE A 361 2.10 7.61 18.42
N GLU A 362 2.80 8.74 18.59
CA GLU A 362 2.99 9.72 17.52
C GLU A 362 3.78 9.15 16.33
N ASP A 363 4.88 8.43 16.58
CA ASP A 363 5.70 7.74 15.56
C ASP A 363 4.89 6.66 14.83
N VAL A 364 4.04 5.92 15.53
CA VAL A 364 3.11 4.96 14.91
C VAL A 364 2.09 5.68 14.03
N GLY A 365 1.55 6.82 14.49
CA GLY A 365 0.65 7.66 13.68
C GLY A 365 1.32 8.13 12.38
N LEU A 366 2.56 8.63 12.46
CA LEU A 366 3.37 9.04 11.30
C LEU A 366 3.58 7.90 10.30
N GLN A 367 3.88 6.69 10.77
CA GLN A 367 4.04 5.54 9.90
C GLN A 367 2.75 5.20 9.17
N ILE A 368 1.64 5.10 9.90
CA ILE A 368 0.33 4.73 9.35
C ILE A 368 -0.20 5.80 8.38
N GLU A 369 0.25 7.05 8.53
CA GLU A 369 -0.05 8.16 7.63
C GLU A 369 0.40 7.93 6.17
N GLU A 370 1.44 7.11 5.95
CA GLU A 370 1.91 6.69 4.62
C GLU A 370 1.51 5.23 4.32
N PRO A 371 0.27 4.99 3.86
CA PRO A 371 -0.28 3.64 3.82
C PRO A 371 0.43 2.72 2.83
N PHE A 372 0.90 3.24 1.70
CA PHE A 372 1.49 2.44 0.63
C PHE A 372 2.86 1.85 0.97
N ASN A 373 3.55 2.42 1.95
CA ASN A 373 4.82 1.89 2.44
C ASN A 373 4.62 0.73 3.44
N ILE A 374 3.45 0.67 4.08
CA ILE A 374 3.14 -0.34 5.12
C ILE A 374 2.26 -1.45 4.59
N LEU A 375 1.38 -1.17 3.64
CA LEU A 375 0.49 -2.17 3.07
C LEU A 375 1.30 -3.25 2.31
N PRO A 376 0.93 -4.54 2.42
CA PRO A 376 1.57 -5.59 1.64
C PRO A 376 1.05 -5.62 0.20
N ILE A 377 1.27 -4.54 -0.55
CA ILE A 377 0.75 -4.35 -1.91
C ILE A 377 1.18 -5.48 -2.85
N ARG A 378 2.41 -5.98 -2.69
CA ARG A 378 2.90 -7.12 -3.45
C ARG A 378 2.02 -8.35 -3.27
N GLN A 379 1.64 -8.67 -2.03
CA GLN A 379 0.78 -9.81 -1.73
C GLN A 379 -0.64 -9.61 -2.28
N TYR A 380 -1.13 -8.37 -2.30
CA TYR A 380 -2.36 -8.04 -3.01
C TYR A 380 -2.24 -8.31 -4.51
N SER A 381 -1.14 -7.91 -5.13
CA SER A 381 -0.87 -8.13 -6.56
C SER A 381 -0.76 -9.62 -6.89
N ASP A 382 -0.01 -10.39 -6.08
CA ASP A 382 0.12 -11.84 -6.23
C ASP A 382 -1.24 -12.55 -6.05
N GLY A 383 -2.05 -12.10 -5.08
CA GLY A 383 -3.40 -12.62 -4.84
C GLY A 383 -4.39 -12.29 -5.96
N ILE A 384 -4.24 -11.14 -6.62
CA ILE A 384 -5.00 -10.78 -7.83
C ILE A 384 -4.57 -11.68 -8.98
N ASN A 385 -3.26 -11.85 -9.20
CA ASN A 385 -2.72 -12.71 -10.25
C ASN A 385 -3.25 -14.13 -10.14
N ALA A 386 -3.13 -14.73 -8.94
CA ALA A 386 -3.66 -16.06 -8.67
C ALA A 386 -5.19 -16.15 -8.82
N GLY A 387 -5.92 -15.09 -8.46
CA GLY A 387 -7.37 -15.02 -8.65
C GLY A 387 -7.79 -15.01 -10.12
N VAL A 388 -7.08 -14.23 -10.95
CA VAL A 388 -7.30 -14.18 -12.40
C VAL A 388 -6.97 -15.53 -13.05
N ASP A 389 -5.86 -16.16 -12.66
CA ASP A 389 -5.49 -17.49 -13.13
C ASP A 389 -6.51 -18.56 -12.75
N ALA A 390 -7.03 -18.54 -11.52
CA ALA A 390 -8.04 -19.48 -11.08
C ALA A 390 -9.34 -19.36 -11.89
N ILE A 391 -9.75 -18.13 -12.23
CA ILE A 391 -10.93 -17.88 -13.08
C ILE A 391 -10.68 -18.41 -14.49
N ALA A 392 -9.57 -18.04 -15.12
CA ALA A 392 -9.24 -18.47 -16.48
C ALA A 392 -9.19 -20.01 -16.59
N ASN A 393 -8.48 -20.66 -15.68
CA ASN A 393 -8.41 -22.13 -15.62
C ASN A 393 -9.80 -22.76 -15.39
N GLY A 394 -10.66 -22.12 -14.59
CA GLY A 394 -12.02 -22.59 -14.35
C GLY A 394 -12.87 -22.62 -15.63
N TYR A 395 -12.78 -21.58 -16.45
CA TYR A 395 -13.47 -21.53 -17.76
C TYR A 395 -12.87 -22.54 -18.74
N ASP A 396 -11.53 -22.64 -18.83
CA ASP A 396 -10.87 -23.60 -19.70
C ASP A 396 -11.26 -25.06 -19.37
N LEU A 397 -11.46 -25.39 -18.10
CA LEU A 397 -11.95 -26.71 -17.67
C LEU A 397 -13.41 -26.95 -18.08
N LEU A 398 -14.26 -25.92 -18.03
CA LEU A 398 -15.67 -26.01 -18.43
C LEU A 398 -15.82 -26.17 -19.95
N ASP A 399 -14.96 -25.54 -20.74
CA ASP A 399 -14.96 -25.64 -22.20
C ASP A 399 -14.38 -26.98 -22.67
N ASN A 400 -13.40 -27.51 -21.95
CA ASN A 400 -12.82 -28.83 -22.20
C ASN A 400 -13.57 -29.99 -21.55
N ASN A 401 -14.72 -29.75 -20.91
CA ASN A 401 -15.47 -30.78 -20.20
C ASN A 401 -15.98 -31.88 -21.16
N PRO A 402 -15.62 -33.16 -20.93
CA PRO A 402 -16.04 -34.26 -21.81
C PRO A 402 -17.56 -34.39 -21.93
N LEU A 403 -18.34 -34.01 -20.93
CA LEU A 403 -19.81 -34.08 -20.98
C LEU A 403 -20.41 -33.09 -21.99
N LYS A 404 -19.84 -31.89 -22.14
CA LYS A 404 -20.26 -30.94 -23.19
C LYS A 404 -19.90 -31.47 -24.58
N ARG A 405 -18.75 -32.13 -24.72
CA ARG A 405 -18.36 -32.77 -25.99
C ARG A 405 -19.26 -33.93 -26.35
N ILE A 406 -19.69 -34.73 -25.38
CA ILE A 406 -20.64 -35.83 -25.58
C ILE A 406 -22.03 -35.28 -25.94
N ALA A 407 -22.52 -34.24 -25.25
CA ALA A 407 -23.79 -33.60 -25.58
C ALA A 407 -23.78 -32.95 -26.98
N ALA A 408 -22.70 -32.26 -27.36
CA ALA A 408 -22.52 -31.70 -28.70
C ALA A 408 -22.36 -32.79 -29.79
N ALA A 409 -21.80 -33.95 -29.43
CA ALA A 409 -21.72 -35.11 -30.31
C ALA A 409 -23.08 -35.82 -30.46
N GLU A 410 -23.94 -35.80 -29.44
CA GLU A 410 -25.30 -36.35 -29.52
C GLU A 410 -26.21 -35.44 -30.38
N GLU A 411 -26.15 -34.11 -30.23
CA GLU A 411 -26.90 -33.15 -31.07
C GLU A 411 -26.53 -33.21 -32.56
N THR A 412 -25.31 -33.63 -32.90
CA THR A 412 -24.89 -33.78 -34.30
C THR A 412 -25.28 -35.12 -34.94
N THR A 413 -25.90 -36.03 -34.17
CA THR A 413 -26.29 -37.37 -34.67
C THR A 413 -27.79 -37.60 -34.85
N THR A 414 -28.66 -36.61 -34.58
CA THR A 414 -30.07 -36.68 -34.99
C THR A 414 -30.17 -36.43 -36.51
N PRO A 415 -30.62 -37.41 -37.33
CA PRO A 415 -30.76 -37.23 -38.77
C PRO A 415 -31.88 -36.23 -39.08
N GLU A 416 -31.65 -35.34 -40.03
CA GLU A 416 -32.69 -34.54 -40.69
C GLU A 416 -33.83 -35.47 -41.15
N GLU A 417 -35.04 -35.27 -40.66
CA GLU A 417 -36.23 -35.92 -41.21
C GLU A 417 -36.43 -35.45 -42.66
N PRO A 418 -36.67 -36.36 -43.62
CA PRO A 418 -36.81 -35.98 -45.01
C PRO A 418 -38.15 -35.26 -45.22
N VAL A 419 -38.07 -34.09 -45.86
CA VAL A 419 -39.22 -33.37 -46.41
C VAL A 419 -39.92 -34.30 -47.41
N MET A 420 -41.10 -34.80 -47.04
CA MET A 420 -41.96 -35.61 -47.93
C MET A 420 -42.68 -34.70 -48.91
N GLU A 421 -42.32 -34.88 -50.18
CA GLU A 421 -42.86 -34.21 -51.36
C GLU A 421 -44.30 -34.68 -51.65
N ASP A 422 -45.09 -33.72 -52.10
CA ASP A 422 -46.53 -33.73 -52.30
C ASP A 422 -46.96 -34.71 -53.43
N SER A 423 -47.78 -35.72 -53.13
CA SER A 423 -48.62 -36.37 -54.15
C SER A 423 -49.74 -37.22 -53.54
N THR A 424 -51.00 -36.80 -53.74
CA THR A 424 -52.07 -37.66 -54.29
C THR A 424 -53.38 -36.87 -54.49
N LYS A 425 -53.81 -36.79 -55.75
CA LYS A 425 -55.19 -36.52 -56.18
C LYS A 425 -56.10 -37.75 -55.95
N PHE A 426 -57.41 -37.50 -55.98
CA PHE A 426 -58.62 -38.36 -55.82
C PHE A 426 -59.25 -38.20 -54.42
N GLY A 427 -60.43 -37.65 -54.19
CA GLY A 427 -61.58 -37.33 -55.06
C GLY A 427 -62.79 -38.16 -54.61
N SER A 428 -63.73 -37.57 -53.88
CA SER A 428 -65.17 -37.90 -53.91
C SER A 428 -65.99 -36.91 -53.08
N ASP A 429 -67.09 -36.50 -53.70
CA ASP A 429 -68.10 -35.51 -53.34
C ASP A 429 -68.86 -35.81 -52.02
N GLU A 430 -69.36 -34.77 -51.33
CA GLU A 430 -70.80 -34.49 -51.21
C GLU A 430 -71.10 -33.16 -50.47
N ALA A 431 -72.21 -32.56 -50.90
CA ALA A 431 -72.83 -31.27 -50.61
C ALA A 431 -72.98 -30.89 -49.11
N THR A 432 -73.16 -29.63 -48.70
CA THR A 432 -74.31 -28.73 -49.00
C THR A 432 -74.07 -27.27 -48.60
N GLU A 433 -74.74 -26.39 -49.35
CA GLU A 433 -74.99 -24.94 -49.22
C GLU A 433 -75.22 -24.40 -47.79
N PHE A 434 -74.85 -23.13 -47.55
CA PHE A 434 -75.79 -22.01 -47.38
C PHE A 434 -75.07 -20.65 -47.29
N GLU A 435 -75.53 -19.70 -48.11
CA GLU A 435 -75.22 -18.26 -48.11
C GLU A 435 -75.75 -17.53 -46.86
N GLU A 436 -75.09 -16.45 -46.42
CA GLU A 436 -75.65 -15.07 -46.44
C GLU A 436 -74.76 -14.06 -45.67
N ASP A 437 -74.32 -13.03 -46.40
CA ASP A 437 -74.29 -11.60 -46.07
C ASP A 437 -74.11 -11.09 -44.62
N SER A 438 -73.07 -10.27 -44.40
CA SER A 438 -73.20 -8.80 -44.22
C SER A 438 -71.99 -8.16 -43.49
N GLU A 439 -71.29 -7.28 -44.21
CA GLU A 439 -70.51 -6.16 -43.65
C GLU A 439 -71.47 -5.04 -43.15
N PRO A 440 -71.03 -3.88 -42.61
CA PRO A 440 -69.91 -3.53 -41.71
C PRO A 440 -70.36 -2.53 -40.60
N ARG A 441 -69.43 -2.09 -39.71
CA ARG A 441 -69.33 -0.76 -39.02
C ARG A 441 -68.69 -0.92 -37.63
N ALA A 442 -67.51 -0.37 -37.36
CA ALA A 442 -67.16 1.04 -37.08
C ALA A 442 -67.30 1.44 -35.59
N ALA A 443 -66.18 1.98 -35.06
CA ALA A 443 -66.02 2.81 -33.86
C ALA A 443 -66.24 2.08 -32.51
N THR A 444 -65.50 2.34 -31.41
CA THR A 444 -64.95 3.58 -30.86
C THR A 444 -64.04 3.23 -29.67
N ASN A 445 -63.07 4.13 -29.41
CA ASN A 445 -62.23 4.33 -28.21
C ASN A 445 -61.04 3.40 -27.95
#